data_AF-A0A7S2B8M6-F1
#
_entry.id   AF-A0A7S2B8M6-F1
#
_cell.length_a   1.000
_cell.length_b   1.000
_cell.length_c   1.000
_cell.angle_alpha   90.00
_cell.angle_beta   90.00
_cell.angle_gamma   90.00
#
_symmetry.space_group_name_H-M   'P 1'
#
loop_
_entity.id
_entity.type
_entity.pdbx_description
1 polymer ?
#
loop_
_entity_poly.entity_id
_entity_poly.type
_entity_poly.pdbx_seq_one_letter_code
_entity_poly.pdbx_strand_id
1 'polypeptide(L)'
;ASIQKALHQRMEGMKSAGRTFRMFDEDKSGELEYEEFRKVLRAFNIEMDDETFTKLIPIYDIAGKGNVNYADFLRVFGDTIHGSTDTTGLSSQMQNADANKNTS
;
A
#
# COMPACT_ATOMS: atom_id res chain seq x y z
N ALA A 1 -18.72 -3.92 -6.51
CA ALA A 1 -17.26 -4.13 -6.57
C ALA A 1 -16.60 -3.15 -5.62
N SER A 2 -15.66 -3.57 -4.78
CA SER A 2 -15.00 -2.66 -3.83
C SER A 2 -14.12 -1.67 -4.58
N ILE A 3 -14.14 -0.39 -4.20
CA ILE A 3 -13.34 0.69 -4.83
C ILE A 3 -11.86 0.33 -4.89
N GLN A 4 -11.34 -0.31 -3.85
CA GLN A 4 -9.98 -0.85 -3.82
C GLN A 4 -9.72 -1.82 -4.98
N LYS A 5 -10.66 -2.73 -5.26
CA LYS A 5 -10.54 -3.69 -6.37
C LYS A 5 -10.60 -3.00 -7.72
N ALA A 6 -11.48 -2.00 -7.88
CA ALA A 6 -11.56 -1.22 -9.12
C ALA A 6 -10.26 -0.45 -9.38
N LEU A 7 -9.69 0.15 -8.33
CA LEU A 7 -8.41 0.84 -8.39
C LEU A 7 -7.27 -0.14 -8.75
N HIS A 8 -7.18 -1.29 -8.06
CA HIS A 8 -6.19 -2.34 -8.37
C HIS A 8 -6.31 -2.79 -9.83
N GLN A 9 -7.50 -3.16 -10.30
CA GLN A 9 -7.73 -3.60 -11.68
C GLN A 9 -7.33 -2.55 -12.72
N ARG A 10 -7.59 -1.27 -12.43
CA ARG A 10 -7.21 -0.19 -13.34
C ARG A 10 -5.70 0.00 -13.40
N MET A 11 -5.01 -0.25 -12.29
CA MET A 11 -3.56 -0.12 -12.18
C MET A 11 -2.79 -1.38 -12.58
N GLU A 12 -3.39 -2.56 -12.51
CA GLU A 12 -2.84 -3.81 -13.07
C GLU A 12 -2.58 -3.67 -14.59
N GLY A 13 -3.40 -2.89 -15.30
CA GLY A 13 -3.18 -2.56 -16.71
C GLY A 13 -1.96 -1.65 -16.94
N MET A 14 -1.46 -0.97 -15.90
CA MET A 14 -0.29 -0.11 -15.95
C MET A 14 0.93 -0.89 -15.44
N LYS A 15 1.75 -1.37 -16.39
CA LYS A 15 2.89 -2.29 -16.16
C LYS A 15 3.96 -1.87 -15.13
N SER A 16 3.87 -0.70 -14.51
CA SER A 16 4.83 -0.28 -13.49
C SER A 16 4.21 0.67 -12.46
N ALA A 17 4.22 0.25 -11.19
CA ALA A 17 3.77 1.06 -10.06
C ALA A 17 4.47 2.43 -10.01
N GLY A 18 5.74 2.54 -10.40
CA GLY A 18 6.45 3.83 -10.47
C GLY A 18 5.99 4.77 -11.60
N ARG A 19 5.45 4.26 -12.71
CA ARG A 19 4.81 5.11 -13.73
C ARG A 19 3.44 5.56 -13.26
N THR A 20 2.72 4.65 -12.61
CA THR A 20 1.44 4.95 -11.98
C THR A 20 1.64 6.04 -10.93
N PHE A 21 2.53 5.87 -9.95
CA PHE A 21 2.80 6.88 -8.92
C PHE A 21 3.12 8.27 -9.49
N ARG A 22 4.00 8.35 -10.51
CA ARG A 22 4.31 9.62 -11.20
C ARG A 22 3.15 10.23 -11.98
N MET A 23 2.13 9.44 -12.31
CA MET A 23 0.91 9.95 -12.92
C MET A 23 -0.04 10.51 -11.85
N PHE A 24 0.11 10.07 -10.61
CA PHE A 24 -0.67 10.54 -9.48
C PHE A 24 -0.05 11.79 -8.83
N ASP A 25 1.29 11.80 -8.75
CA ASP A 25 2.13 12.87 -8.19
C ASP A 25 2.25 13.99 -9.23
N GLU A 26 1.27 14.90 -9.22
CA GLU A 26 1.12 15.96 -10.21
C GLU A 26 2.19 17.05 -10.01
N ASP A 27 2.50 17.33 -8.74
CA ASP A 27 3.47 18.33 -8.32
C ASP A 27 4.92 17.81 -8.27
N LYS A 28 5.13 16.49 -8.40
CA LYS A 28 6.43 15.81 -8.32
C LYS A 28 7.09 15.96 -6.95
N SER A 29 6.29 16.10 -5.89
CA SER A 29 6.75 16.14 -4.51
C SER A 29 7.36 14.80 -4.06
N GLY A 30 6.99 13.70 -4.73
CA GLY A 30 7.39 12.34 -4.35
C GLY A 30 6.53 11.72 -3.25
N GLU A 31 5.47 12.41 -2.84
CA GLU A 31 4.44 11.95 -1.91
C GLU A 31 3.07 12.25 -2.53
N LEU A 32 2.06 11.43 -2.27
CA LEU A 32 0.70 11.69 -2.76
C LEU A 32 -0.13 12.30 -1.66
N GLU A 33 -0.50 13.56 -1.83
CA GLU A 33 -1.44 14.21 -0.94
C GLU A 33 -2.87 13.67 -1.16
N TYR A 34 -3.72 13.81 -0.16
CA TYR A 34 -5.12 13.36 -0.24
C TYR A 34 -5.88 13.99 -1.42
N GLU A 35 -5.64 15.27 -1.70
CA GLU A 35 -6.26 15.95 -2.82
C GLU A 35 -5.80 15.37 -4.18
N GLU A 36 -4.51 15.07 -4.32
CA GLU A 36 -3.96 14.44 -5.52
C GLU A 36 -4.49 13.03 -5.71
N PHE A 37 -4.50 12.24 -4.63
CA PHE A 37 -5.03 10.88 -4.66
C PHE A 37 -6.51 10.88 -5.09
N ARG A 38 -7.29 11.85 -4.60
CA ARG A 38 -8.69 12.02 -4.99
C ARG A 38 -8.87 12.43 -6.45
N LYS A 39 -8.06 13.38 -6.94
CA LYS A 39 -8.08 13.78 -8.36
C LYS A 39 -7.84 12.58 -9.27
N VAL A 40 -6.93 11.71 -8.89
CA VAL A 40 -6.58 10.57 -9.73
C VAL A 40 -7.66 9.50 -9.72
N LEU A 41 -8.30 9.26 -8.58
CA LEU A 41 -9.47 8.38 -8.52
C LEU A 41 -10.58 8.87 -9.47
N ARG A 42 -10.82 10.19 -9.51
CA ARG A 42 -11.72 10.79 -10.50
C ARG A 42 -11.21 10.64 -11.93
N ALA A 43 -9.91 10.76 -12.18
CA ALA A 43 -9.32 10.52 -13.50
C ALA A 43 -9.51 9.07 -13.99
N PHE A 44 -9.57 8.11 -13.07
CA PHE A 44 -9.94 6.71 -13.37
C PHE A 44 -11.45 6.47 -13.48
N ASN A 45 -12.24 7.54 -13.44
CA ASN A 45 -13.70 7.49 -13.47
C ASN A 45 -14.29 6.72 -12.27
N ILE A 46 -13.58 6.76 -11.14
CA ILE A 46 -14.00 6.20 -9.86
C ILE A 46 -14.47 7.38 -8.99
N GLU A 47 -15.78 7.59 -8.97
CA GLU A 47 -16.39 8.57 -8.10
C GLU A 47 -16.61 7.98 -6.69
N MET A 48 -16.28 8.78 -5.68
CA MET A 48 -16.53 8.44 -4.28
C MET A 48 -16.79 9.69 -3.44
N ASP A 49 -17.63 9.50 -2.44
CA ASP A 49 -17.90 10.48 -1.39
C ASP A 49 -16.73 10.58 -0.38
N ASP A 50 -16.76 11.64 0.42
CA ASP A 50 -15.73 11.96 1.40
C ASP A 50 -15.61 10.88 2.49
N GLU A 51 -16.73 10.24 2.87
CA GLU A 51 -16.75 9.21 3.91
C GLU A 51 -16.04 7.95 3.43
N THR A 52 -16.32 7.54 2.20
CA THR A 52 -15.68 6.42 1.52
C THR A 52 -14.20 6.69 1.28
N PHE A 53 -13.86 7.92 0.88
CA PHE A 53 -12.46 8.33 0.72
C PHE A 53 -11.71 8.29 2.05
N THR A 54 -12.31 8.79 3.13
CA THR A 54 -11.72 8.76 4.48
C THR A 54 -11.48 7.33 4.98
N LYS A 55 -12.35 6.38 4.60
CA LYS A 55 -12.16 4.94 4.89
C LYS A 55 -11.07 4.30 4.03
N LEU A 56 -10.79 4.85 2.85
CA LEU A 56 -9.79 4.35 1.91
C LEU A 56 -8.38 4.80 2.31
N ILE A 57 -8.21 6.05 2.73
CA ILE A 57 -6.92 6.64 3.15
C ILE A 57 -6.08 5.74 4.06
N PRO A 58 -6.58 5.24 5.21
CA PRO A 58 -5.77 4.48 6.16
C PRO A 58 -5.30 3.12 5.61
N ILE A 59 -5.82 2.66 4.47
CA ILE A 59 -5.34 1.46 3.78
C ILE A 59 -4.03 1.76 3.05
N TYR A 60 -3.84 3.00 2.58
CA TYR A 60 -2.68 3.43 1.79
C TYR A 60 -1.69 4.28 2.59
N ASP A 61 -2.14 5.12 3.52
CA ASP A 61 -1.28 5.88 4.43
C ASP A 61 -0.96 5.04 5.68
N ILE A 62 -0.02 4.10 5.52
CA ILE A 62 0.43 3.22 6.62
C ILE A 62 1.21 4.03 7.67
N ALA A 63 1.94 5.06 7.22
CA ALA A 63 2.71 5.94 8.09
C ALA A 63 1.85 6.91 8.90
N GLY A 64 0.57 7.10 8.53
CA GLY A 64 -0.38 8.01 9.17
C GLY A 64 0.05 9.48 9.06
N LYS A 65 0.73 9.86 7.98
CA LYS A 65 1.33 11.19 7.82
C LYS A 65 0.42 12.22 7.18
N GLY A 66 -0.73 11.83 6.64
CA GLY A 66 -1.51 12.75 5.81
C GLY A 66 -1.24 12.59 4.32
N ASN A 67 -0.32 11.70 3.93
CA ASN A 67 0.12 11.52 2.56
C ASN A 67 0.56 10.07 2.33
N VAL A 68 0.50 9.63 1.07
CA VAL A 68 0.91 8.30 0.66
C VAL A 68 2.25 8.41 -0.06
N ASN A 69 3.33 8.06 0.62
CA ASN A 69 4.64 8.03 0.00
C ASN A 69 4.77 6.84 -0.98
N TYR A 70 5.80 6.88 -1.82
CA TYR A 70 6.04 5.84 -2.81
C TYR A 70 6.23 4.44 -2.20
N ALA A 71 6.84 4.33 -1.01
CA ALA A 71 7.08 3.04 -0.37
C ALA A 71 5.78 2.41 0.12
N ASP A 72 4.88 3.20 0.73
CA ASP A 72 3.57 2.73 1.18
C ASP A 72 2.68 2.35 -0.01
N PHE A 73 2.71 3.17 -1.08
CA PHE A 73 2.07 2.85 -2.35
C PHE A 73 2.56 1.49 -2.89
N LEU A 74 3.88 1.30 -2.98
CA LEU A 74 4.47 0.03 -3.40
C LEU A 74 4.14 -1.12 -2.46
N ARG A 75 3.94 -0.88 -1.16
CA ARG A 75 3.59 -1.95 -0.23
C ARG A 75 2.19 -2.46 -0.49
N VAL A 76 1.22 -1.58 -0.74
CA VAL A 76 -0.17 -2.00 -1.02
C VAL A 76 -0.32 -2.58 -2.43
N PHE A 77 0.31 -1.97 -3.43
CA PHE A 77 0.19 -2.42 -4.82
C PHE A 77 1.22 -3.48 -5.22
N GLY A 78 2.41 -3.43 -4.63
CA GLY A 78 3.47 -4.42 -4.85
C GLY A 78 3.20 -5.75 -4.19
N ASP A 79 2.50 -5.80 -3.03
CA ASP A 79 1.97 -7.06 -2.47
C ASP A 79 1.01 -7.75 -3.44
N THR A 80 0.28 -6.97 -4.26
CA THR A 80 -0.64 -7.53 -5.25
C THR A 80 0.11 -8.11 -6.47
N ILE A 81 1.33 -7.62 -6.76
CA ILE A 81 2.15 -8.06 -7.90
C ILE A 81 3.14 -9.18 -7.49
N HIS A 82 3.62 -9.17 -6.25
CA HIS A 82 4.45 -10.23 -5.67
C HIS A 82 3.57 -11.13 -4.82
N GLY A 83 2.85 -12.04 -5.48
CA GLY A 83 2.34 -13.21 -4.78
C GLY A 83 3.48 -13.80 -3.96
N SER A 84 3.31 -13.83 -2.63
CA SER A 84 4.26 -14.33 -1.64
C SER A 84 5.63 -13.64 -1.56
N THR A 85 5.74 -12.64 -0.68
CA THR A 85 6.84 -12.65 0.31
C THR A 85 6.29 -12.23 1.66
N ASP A 86 6.02 -13.22 2.52
CA ASP A 86 5.92 -13.07 3.96
C ASP A 86 6.88 -11.99 4.49
N THR A 87 6.41 -11.06 5.33
CA THR A 87 7.17 -10.51 6.49
C THR A 87 6.40 -9.37 7.17
N THR A 88 5.20 -9.62 7.69
CA THR A 88 4.75 -8.89 8.89
C THR A 88 3.89 -9.77 9.80
N GLY A 89 4.32 -11.03 9.95
CA GLY A 89 4.00 -11.86 11.10
C GLY A 89 5.03 -11.63 12.19
N LEU A 90 4.88 -10.56 12.96
CA LEU A 90 5.43 -10.49 14.31
C LEU A 90 4.63 -11.50 15.16
N SER A 91 5.05 -12.76 15.20
CA SER A 91 4.71 -13.74 16.25
C SER A 91 5.48 -15.05 16.07
N SER A 92 6.18 -15.46 17.13
CA SER A 92 6.61 -16.84 17.43
C SER A 92 7.87 -17.36 16.76
N GLN A 93 9.02 -16.94 17.29
CA GLN A 93 10.04 -17.90 17.74
C GLN A 93 10.94 -17.24 18.79
N MET A 94 10.55 -17.39 20.05
CA MET A 94 11.50 -17.42 21.16
C MET A 94 12.59 -18.42 20.80
N GLN A 95 13.83 -17.95 20.77
CA GLN A 95 15.00 -18.81 20.66
C GLN A 95 14.99 -19.78 21.84
N ASN A 96 14.75 -21.05 21.55
CA ASN A 96 15.15 -22.14 22.42
C ASN A 96 16.68 -22.13 22.49
N ALA A 97 17.23 -21.53 23.54
CA ALA A 97 18.61 -21.71 23.95
C ALA A 97 18.62 -22.34 25.35
N ASP A 98 19.41 -23.40 25.48
CA ASP A 98 19.88 -24.00 26.73
C ASP A 98 19.00 -25.05 27.44
N ALA A 99 18.56 -26.06 26.69
CA ALA A 99 18.42 -27.41 27.23
C ALA A 99 19.47 -28.34 26.58
N ASN A 100 20.56 -28.60 27.32
CA ASN A 100 21.40 -29.82 27.31
C ASN A 100 22.92 -29.54 27.36
N LYS A 101 23.44 -29.31 28.57
CA LYS A 101 24.76 -29.80 28.99
C LYS A 101 24.66 -30.38 30.39
N ASN A 102 24.13 -31.59 30.48
CA ASN A 102 24.45 -32.52 31.56
C ASN A 102 24.55 -33.93 31.00
N THR A 103 25.72 -34.27 30.47
CA THR A 103 26.24 -35.64 30.41
C THR A 103 27.77 -35.57 30.44
N SER A 104 28.32 -35.65 31.66
CA SER A 104 29.51 -36.41 32.08
C SER A 104 30.13 -35.78 33.32
#